data_AF-A0A838MPY8-F1
#
_entry.id   AF-A0A838MPY8-F1
#
_cell.length_a   1.000
_cell.length_b   1.000
_cell.length_c   1.000
_cell.angle_alpha   90.00
_cell.angle_beta   90.00
_cell.angle_gamma   90.00
#
_symmetry.space_group_name_H-M   'P 1'
#
loop_
_entity.id
_entity.type
_entity.pdbx_description
1 polymer ?
#
loop_
_entity_poly.entity_id
_entity_poly.type
_entity_poly.pdbx_seq_one_letter_code
_entity_poly.pdbx_strand_id
1 'polypeptide(L)'
;MSVINTNISAIRAANASNSANKMLGTAMERLSTGKRINSAKDDAAGLAIATSMTSQVRGMSQGIRNANDGISLAQTAEGALSEVTNMLQRVREL
;
A
#
# COMPACT_ATOMS: atom_id res chain seq x y z
N MET A 1 1.76 -2.30 60.98
CA MET A 1 0.33 -2.01 60.71
C MET A 1 -0.01 -2.59 59.34
N SER A 2 -0.90 -3.58 59.28
CA SER A 2 -1.45 -4.07 58.02
C SER A 2 -2.45 -3.05 57.49
N VAL A 3 -2.23 -2.52 56.29
CA VAL A 3 -3.15 -1.60 55.63
C VAL A 3 -4.29 -2.42 55.04
N ILE A 4 -5.33 -2.70 55.85
CA ILE A 4 -6.45 -3.57 55.49
C ILE A 4 -7.37 -2.91 54.43
N ASN A 5 -7.38 -1.58 54.35
CA ASN A 5 -8.33 -0.84 53.50
C ASN A 5 -7.83 -0.58 52.06
N THR A 6 -6.51 -0.65 51.81
CA THR A 6 -5.92 -0.43 50.48
C THR A 6 -4.86 -1.49 50.20
N ASN A 7 -5.24 -2.53 49.45
CA ASN A 7 -4.31 -3.59 49.06
C ASN A 7 -3.46 -3.15 47.85
N ILE A 8 -2.32 -2.53 48.12
CA ILE A 8 -1.37 -2.03 47.11
C ILE A 8 -0.86 -3.16 46.20
N SER A 9 -0.71 -4.39 46.72
CA SER A 9 -0.27 -5.55 45.93
C SER A 9 -1.35 -5.97 44.91
N ALA A 10 -2.61 -5.98 45.31
CA ALA A 10 -3.73 -6.24 44.40
C ALA A 10 -3.88 -5.13 43.34
N ILE A 11 -3.70 -3.86 43.72
CA ILE A 11 -3.74 -2.73 42.76
C ILE A 11 -2.60 -2.83 41.74
N ARG A 12 -1.38 -3.19 42.18
CA ARG A 12 -0.26 -3.42 41.27
C ARG A 12 -0.51 -4.58 40.30
N ALA A 13 -1.05 -5.70 40.79
CA ALA A 13 -1.44 -6.83 39.95
C ALA A 13 -2.53 -6.46 38.94
N ALA A 14 -3.56 -5.70 39.37
CA ALA A 14 -4.62 -5.22 38.49
C ALA A 14 -4.09 -4.26 37.40
N ASN A 15 -3.18 -3.33 37.76
CA ASN A 15 -2.53 -2.45 36.79
C ASN A 15 -1.66 -3.22 35.79
N ALA A 16 -0.91 -4.22 36.25
CA ALA A 16 -0.11 -5.08 35.38
C ALA A 16 -0.99 -5.89 34.42
N SER A 17 -2.11 -6.46 34.92
CA SER A 17 -3.10 -7.17 34.10
C SER A 17 -3.75 -6.26 33.06
N ASN A 18 -4.12 -5.04 33.43
CA ASN A 18 -4.64 -4.05 32.48
C ASN A 18 -3.62 -3.68 31.40
N SER A 19 -2.33 -3.56 31.75
CA SER A 19 -1.27 -3.33 30.78
C SER A 19 -1.11 -4.52 29.82
N ALA A 20 -1.12 -5.75 30.34
CA ALA A 20 -1.05 -6.97 29.55
C ALA A 20 -2.23 -7.11 28.57
N ASN A 21 -3.46 -6.80 29.01
CA ASN A 21 -4.65 -6.81 28.15
C ASN A 21 -4.55 -5.77 27.02
N LYS A 22 -4.01 -4.58 27.30
CA LYS A 22 -3.78 -3.56 26.26
C LYS A 22 -2.77 -4.04 25.22
N MET A 23 -1.65 -4.63 25.65
CA MET A 23 -0.65 -5.18 24.73
C MET A 23 -1.21 -6.33 23.89
N LEU A 24 -2.02 -7.20 24.49
CA LEU A 24 -2.71 -8.27 23.77
C LEU A 24 -3.68 -7.70 22.71
N GLY A 25 -4.44 -6.65 23.05
CA GLY A 25 -5.31 -5.97 22.11
C GLY A 25 -4.56 -5.44 20.88
N THR A 26 -3.42 -4.76 21.09
CA THR A 26 -2.58 -4.28 19.98
C THR A 26 -1.97 -5.42 19.16
N ALA A 27 -1.56 -6.52 19.80
CA ALA A 27 -1.03 -7.69 19.10
C ALA A 27 -2.11 -8.35 18.22
N MET A 28 -3.34 -8.46 18.72
CA MET A 28 -4.48 -8.96 17.96
C MET A 28 -4.87 -8.04 16.81
N GLU A 29 -4.81 -6.73 17.00
CA GLU A 29 -5.06 -5.75 15.93
C GLU A 29 -4.03 -5.90 14.80
N ARG A 30 -2.74 -5.97 15.14
CA ARG A 30 -1.65 -6.19 14.16
C ARG A 30 -1.77 -7.54 13.45
N LEU A 31 -2.18 -8.59 14.17
CA LEU A 31 -2.42 -9.91 13.58
C LEU A 31 -3.60 -9.87 12.62
N SER A 32 -4.71 -9.21 13.00
CA SER A 32 -5.92 -9.12 12.19
C SER A 32 -5.73 -8.27 10.93
N THR A 33 -4.95 -7.19 11.00
CA THR A 33 -4.69 -6.33 9.84
C THR A 33 -3.52 -6.81 8.99
N GLY A 34 -2.66 -7.68 9.55
CA GLY A 34 -1.36 -8.05 8.98
C GLY A 34 -0.38 -6.88 8.88
N LYS A 35 -0.71 -5.70 9.43
CA LYS A 35 0.12 -4.50 9.38
C LYS A 35 0.74 -4.24 10.75
N ARG A 36 2.06 -4.00 10.75
CA ARG A 36 2.77 -3.62 11.96
C ARG A 36 2.35 -2.22 12.45
N ILE A 37 2.08 -1.31 11.52
CA ILE A 37 1.67 0.07 11.78
C ILE A 37 0.21 0.20 11.35
N ASN A 38 -0.70 0.27 12.32
CA ASN A 38 -2.14 0.37 12.07
C ASN A 38 -2.59 1.83 12.09
N SER A 39 -2.00 2.64 12.98
CA SER A 39 -2.36 4.04 13.15
C SER A 39 -1.13 4.96 13.18
N ALA A 40 -1.35 6.25 12.90
CA ALA A 40 -0.31 7.27 13.06
C ALA A 40 0.17 7.42 14.52
N LYS A 41 -0.58 6.88 15.49
CA LYS A 41 -0.17 6.83 16.90
C LYS A 41 0.93 5.81 17.16
N ASP A 42 0.98 4.75 16.36
CA ASP A 42 1.98 3.69 16.49
C ASP A 42 3.33 4.13 15.91
N ASP A 43 3.31 4.75 14.72
CA ASP A 43 4.48 5.31 14.04
C ASP A 43 4.04 6.27 12.92
N ALA A 44 3.99 7.56 13.21
CA ALA A 44 3.57 8.59 12.24
C ALA A 44 4.53 8.68 11.04
N ALA A 45 5.83 8.55 11.28
CA ALA A 45 6.84 8.64 10.22
C ALA A 45 6.81 7.40 9.31
N GLY A 46 6.74 6.21 9.91
CA GLY A 46 6.62 4.96 9.18
C GLY A 46 5.33 4.88 8.36
N LEU A 47 4.20 5.35 8.90
CA LEU A 47 2.95 5.43 8.16
C LEU A 47 3.01 6.43 6.99
N ALA A 48 3.64 7.60 7.20
CA ALA A 48 3.80 8.61 6.15
C ALA A 48 4.67 8.10 5.01
N ILE A 49 5.80 7.45 5.31
CA ILE A 49 6.68 6.83 4.31
C ILE A 49 5.94 5.73 3.55
N ALA A 50 5.27 4.81 4.27
CA ALA A 50 4.52 3.72 3.64
C ALA A 50 3.40 4.24 2.72
N THR A 51 2.72 5.31 3.12
CA THR A 51 1.68 5.96 2.31
C THR A 51 2.27 6.63 1.07
N SER A 52 3.40 7.32 1.22
CA SER A 52 4.13 7.93 0.10
C SER A 52 4.59 6.88 -0.91
N MET A 53 5.21 5.79 -0.44
CA MET A 53 5.61 4.67 -1.28
C MET A 53 4.41 4.02 -1.97
N THR A 54 3.29 3.83 -1.26
CA THR A 54 2.05 3.30 -1.86
C THR A 54 1.52 4.22 -2.96
N SER A 55 1.59 5.54 -2.75
CA SER A 55 1.21 6.52 -3.77
C SER A 55 2.11 6.42 -5.01
N GLN A 56 3.43 6.34 -4.81
CA GLN A 56 4.40 6.15 -5.90
C GLN A 56 4.13 4.85 -6.66
N VAL A 57 3.87 3.73 -5.97
CA VAL A 57 3.53 2.45 -6.61
C VAL A 57 2.27 2.56 -7.47
N ARG A 58 1.23 3.25 -6.99
CA ARG A 58 0.01 3.51 -7.77
C ARG A 58 0.29 4.38 -8.99
N GLY A 59 1.10 5.43 -8.82
CA GLY A 59 1.54 6.31 -9.91
C GLY A 59 2.32 5.54 -10.98
N MET A 60 3.30 4.72 -10.58
CA MET A 60 4.05 3.86 -11.49
C MET A 60 3.14 2.85 -12.20
N SER A 61 2.19 2.25 -11.49
CA SER A 61 1.22 1.31 -12.08
C SER A 61 0.37 1.98 -13.17
N GLN A 62 -0.02 3.24 -12.97
CA GLN A 62 -0.69 4.03 -14.01
C GLN A 62 0.26 4.38 -15.16
N GLY A 63 1.50 4.75 -14.85
CA GLY A 63 2.53 5.02 -15.86
C GLY A 63 2.78 3.83 -16.78
N ILE A 64 2.83 2.61 -16.22
CA ILE A 64 2.94 1.37 -16.98
C ILE A 64 1.73 1.18 -17.91
N ARG A 65 0.51 1.42 -17.43
CA ARG A 65 -0.69 1.37 -18.29
C ARG A 65 -0.60 2.36 -19.44
N ASN A 66 -0.30 3.62 -19.14
CA ASN A 66 -0.16 4.67 -20.15
C ASN A 66 0.93 4.32 -21.19
N ALA A 67 2.04 3.72 -20.77
CA ALA A 67 3.09 3.28 -21.67
C ALA A 67 2.61 2.15 -22.60
N ASN A 68 1.87 1.17 -22.08
CA ASN A 68 1.28 0.11 -22.89
C ASN A 68 0.25 0.65 -23.89
N ASP A 69 -0.56 1.63 -23.49
CA ASP A 69 -1.51 2.29 -24.40
C ASP A 69 -0.76 3.04 -25.52
N GLY A 70 0.34 3.72 -25.19
CA GLY A 70 1.21 4.38 -26.16
C GLY A 70 1.86 3.39 -27.14
N ILE A 71 2.31 2.23 -26.65
CA ILE A 71 2.83 1.14 -27.50
C ILE A 71 1.74 0.62 -28.43
N SER A 72 0.54 0.38 -27.91
CA SER A 72 -0.59 -0.13 -28.70
C SER A 72 -1.00 0.86 -29.80
N LEU A 73 -0.99 2.16 -29.49
CA LEU A 73 -1.23 3.22 -30.48
C LEU A 73 -0.14 3.23 -31.56
N ALA A 74 1.14 3.16 -31.17
CA ALA A 74 2.25 3.13 -32.10
C ALA A 74 2.19 1.91 -33.04
N GLN A 75 1.87 0.74 -32.51
CA GLN A 75 1.67 -0.49 -33.29
C GLN A 75 0.51 -0.36 -34.28
N THR A 76 -0.60 0.25 -33.85
CA THR A 76 -1.75 0.50 -34.74
C THR A 76 -1.37 1.46 -35.86
N ALA A 77 -0.62 2.52 -35.55
CA ALA A 77 -0.12 3.46 -36.53
C ALA A 77 0.87 2.80 -37.51
N GLU A 78 1.77 1.95 -37.02
CA GLU A 78 2.73 1.19 -37.84
C GLU A 78 2.02 0.25 -38.82
N GLY A 79 0.99 -0.47 -38.37
CA GLY A 79 0.15 -1.30 -39.25
C GLY A 79 -0.55 -0.47 -40.33
N ALA A 80 -1.12 0.68 -39.97
CA ALA A 80 -1.74 1.58 -40.94
C ALA A 80 -0.74 2.15 -41.97
N LEU A 81 0.47 2.51 -41.53
CA LEU A 81 1.54 2.99 -42.42
C LEU A 81 2.06 1.90 -43.36
N SER A 82 2.08 0.64 -42.92
CA SER A 82 2.41 -0.50 -43.76
C SER A 82 1.41 -0.65 -44.91
N GLU A 83 0.11 -0.56 -44.62
CA GLU A 83 -0.94 -0.57 -45.65
C GLU A 83 -0.82 0.61 -46.63
N VAL A 84 -0.55 1.82 -46.12
CA VAL A 84 -0.31 3.00 -46.99
C VAL A 84 0.89 2.76 -47.91
N THR A 85 1.96 2.18 -47.39
CA THR A 85 3.16 1.87 -48.17
C THR A 85 2.85 0.85 -49.27
N ASN A 86 2.08 -0.21 -48.96
CA ASN A 86 1.64 -1.20 -49.94
C ASN A 86 0.78 -0.56 -51.05
N MET A 87 -0.14 0.34 -50.70
CA MET A 87 -0.94 1.08 -51.67
C MET A 87 -0.06 1.96 -52.59
N LEU A 88 0.92 2.67 -52.03
CA LEU A 88 1.82 3.52 -52.82
C LEU A 88 2.72 2.70 -53.76
N GLN A 89 3.18 1.52 -53.34
CA GLN A 89 3.90 0.59 -54.21
C GLN A 89 2.99 0.13 -55.36
N ARG A 90 1.74 -0.22 -55.08
CA ARG A 90 0.78 -0.63 -56.10
C ARG A 90 0.54 0.47 -57.14
N VAL A 91 0.45 1.73 -56.72
CA VAL A 91 0.31 2.88 -57.64
C VAL A 91 1.56 3.06 -58.52
N ARG A 92 2.76 2.76 -58.02
CA ARG A 92 3.99 2.81 -58.83
C ARG A 92 4.08 1.74 -59.91
N GLU A 93 3.42 0.61 -59.69
CA GLU A 93 3.40 -0.51 -60.64
C GLU A 93 2.29 -0.37 -61.72
N LEU A 94 1.36 0.57 -61.53
CA LEU A 94 0.29 0.91 -62.48
C LEU A 94 0.71 2.05 -63.41
#